data_AF-H5T7M1-F1
#
_entry.id   AF-H5T7M1-F1
#
_cell.length_a   1.000
_cell.length_b   1.000
_cell.length_c   1.000
_cell.angle_alpha   90.00
_cell.angle_beta   90.00
_cell.angle_gamma   90.00
#
_symmetry.space_group_name_H-M   'P 1'
#
loop_
_entity.id
_entity.type
_entity.pdbx_description
1 polymer ?
#
loop_
_entity_poly.entity_id
_entity_poly.type
_entity_poly.pdbx_seq_one_letter_code
_entity_poly.pdbx_strand_id
1 'polypeptide(L)'
;MNLGKGIKPLINWLAKRRNNQQITSEQEIKTSIWRDTGQVYYLLNTLKLSYESEYGPVTFESLNVSSLAALLSELNDTQHPHLKQKVTAGQTFAYSVSLCGVTWEESENSTRVKAISEAAMLRSTQSDFVHSQAVFKHESFLEHNDILNAPTSAHSGGVFTYPNISIEQFVDQLAHTNASISHKLRRRINVQPENFKRLFTEQEQSEVNALLQIEANAK
;
A
#
# COMPACT_ATOMS: atom_id res chain seq x y z
N MET A 1 -20.11 36.26 46.94
CA MET A 1 -20.28 34.79 47.01
C MET A 1 -21.12 34.34 45.82
N ASN A 2 -20.68 33.29 45.12
CA ASN A 2 -21.31 32.48 44.06
C ASN A 2 -21.74 33.20 42.76
N LEU A 3 -21.01 33.05 41.64
CA LEU A 3 -20.86 31.91 40.70
C LEU A 3 -22.05 31.69 39.76
N GLY A 4 -21.86 32.16 38.51
CA GLY A 4 -22.15 31.40 37.29
C GLY A 4 -23.56 31.48 36.71
N LYS A 5 -23.67 31.98 35.47
CA LYS A 5 -24.19 31.22 34.31
C LYS A 5 -24.13 32.06 33.04
N GLY A 6 -23.28 31.62 32.12
CA GLY A 6 -23.16 32.16 30.78
C GLY A 6 -24.22 31.66 29.80
N ILE A 7 -24.41 32.48 28.76
CA ILE A 7 -24.64 32.16 27.35
C ILE A 7 -25.72 31.11 27.03
N LYS A 8 -26.92 31.62 26.69
CA LYS A 8 -27.80 31.13 25.60
C LYS A 8 -28.37 32.38 24.92
N PRO A 9 -28.52 32.46 23.57
CA PRO A 9 -29.06 31.38 22.74
C PRO A 9 -28.41 31.26 21.32
N LEU A 10 -27.82 30.10 21.01
CA LEU A 10 -27.37 29.75 19.63
C LEU A 10 -28.32 28.75 18.93
N ILE A 11 -29.52 28.53 19.48
CA ILE A 11 -30.45 27.49 19.00
C ILE A 11 -31.42 27.99 17.91
N ASN A 12 -31.51 29.29 17.63
CA ASN A 12 -32.43 29.82 16.62
C ASN A 12 -31.87 29.90 15.19
N TRP A 13 -30.61 29.51 14.95
CA TRP A 13 -30.06 29.48 13.59
C TRP A 13 -30.33 28.16 12.85
N LEU A 14 -30.56 27.05 13.57
CA LEU A 14 -30.77 25.73 12.96
C LEU A 14 -32.24 25.44 12.55
N ALA A 15 -33.19 26.29 12.90
CA ALA A 15 -34.61 26.04 12.63
C ALA A 15 -35.14 26.63 11.30
N LYS A 16 -34.32 27.39 10.54
CA LYS A 16 -34.80 28.15 9.36
C LYS A 16 -34.27 27.68 7.99
N ARG A 17 -33.71 26.48 7.90
CA ARG A 17 -33.36 25.82 6.62
C ARG A 17 -34.05 24.46 6.45
N ARG A 18 -35.36 24.41 6.70
CA ARG A 18 -36.25 23.39 6.12
C ARG A 18 -37.14 24.06 5.09
N ASN A 19 -36.59 24.25 3.89
CA ASN A 19 -37.39 24.22 2.69
C ASN A 19 -36.81 23.10 1.82
N ASN A 20 -37.63 22.05 1.69
CA ASN A 20 -37.42 20.89 0.85
C ASN A 20 -37.02 21.33 -0.57
N GLN A 21 -35.75 21.20 -0.90
CA GLN A 21 -35.41 20.50 -2.14
C GLN A 21 -34.83 19.18 -1.69
N GLN A 22 -35.66 18.16 -1.76
CA GLN A 22 -35.20 16.78 -1.75
C GLN A 22 -34.34 16.67 -3.00
N ILE A 23 -33.03 16.87 -2.85
CA ILE A 23 -32.08 16.46 -3.87
C ILE A 23 -32.18 14.95 -3.82
N THR A 24 -33.12 14.39 -4.58
CA THR A 24 -32.99 13.03 -5.05
C THR A 24 -31.75 13.08 -5.92
N SER A 25 -30.58 12.83 -5.33
CA SER A 25 -29.44 12.45 -6.13
C SER A 25 -29.91 11.16 -6.79
N GLU A 26 -30.32 11.24 -8.04
CA GLU A 26 -30.16 10.11 -8.94
C GLU A 26 -28.70 9.72 -8.77
N GLN A 27 -28.45 8.70 -7.96
CA GLN A 27 -27.18 8.00 -8.01
C GLN A 27 -27.19 7.38 -9.39
N GLU A 28 -26.74 8.14 -10.40
CA GLU A 28 -26.12 7.56 -11.57
C GLU A 28 -25.08 6.61 -11.01
N ILE A 29 -25.40 5.32 -10.99
CA ILE A 29 -24.41 4.27 -10.90
C ILE A 29 -23.61 4.43 -12.19
N LYS A 30 -22.64 5.35 -12.20
CA LYS A 30 -21.63 5.44 -13.24
C LYS A 30 -20.81 4.17 -13.11
N THR A 31 -21.28 3.11 -13.77
CA THR A 31 -20.49 1.90 -13.98
C THR A 31 -19.20 2.35 -14.66
N SER A 32 -18.08 2.15 -13.99
CA SER A 32 -16.76 2.45 -14.54
C SER A 32 -16.63 1.78 -15.92
N ILE A 33 -16.22 2.55 -16.92
CA ILE A 33 -15.87 2.02 -18.25
C ILE A 33 -14.62 1.13 -18.20
N TRP A 34 -13.87 1.20 -17.10
CA TRP A 34 -12.68 0.42 -16.83
C TRP A 34 -13.06 -0.83 -16.03
N ARG A 35 -12.67 -1.99 -16.55
CA ARG A 35 -12.89 -3.31 -15.96
C ARG A 35 -11.56 -3.90 -15.51
N ASP A 36 -11.48 -4.32 -14.25
CA ASP A 36 -10.30 -5.00 -13.73
C ASP A 36 -10.09 -6.33 -14.48
N THR A 37 -8.84 -6.59 -14.85
CA THR A 37 -8.42 -7.88 -15.43
C THR A 37 -8.33 -8.99 -14.39
N GLY A 38 -8.30 -8.65 -13.09
CA GLY A 38 -8.05 -9.56 -11.97
C GLY A 38 -6.59 -10.00 -11.88
N GLN A 39 -5.72 -9.50 -12.76
CA GLN A 39 -4.31 -9.89 -12.83
C GLN A 39 -3.44 -8.91 -12.07
N VAL A 40 -2.59 -9.43 -11.18
CA VAL A 40 -1.62 -8.62 -10.43
C VAL A 40 -0.23 -9.10 -10.79
N TYR A 41 0.64 -8.15 -11.09
CA TYR A 41 2.07 -8.37 -11.23
C TYR A 41 2.81 -7.75 -10.05
N TYR A 42 3.52 -8.59 -9.33
CA TYR A 42 4.21 -8.25 -8.10
C TYR A 42 5.61 -7.70 -8.41
N LEU A 43 5.92 -6.51 -7.90
CA LEU A 43 7.21 -5.87 -8.07
C LEU A 43 8.19 -6.42 -7.03
N LEU A 44 8.83 -7.55 -7.32
CA LEU A 44 9.68 -8.29 -6.37
C LEU A 44 10.88 -7.47 -5.83
N ASN A 45 11.27 -6.41 -6.53
CA ASN A 45 12.30 -5.45 -6.12
C ASN A 45 11.83 -4.42 -5.07
N THR A 46 10.52 -4.41 -4.75
CA THR A 46 9.91 -3.48 -3.78
C THR A 46 9.66 -4.15 -2.44
N LEU A 47 10.31 -5.30 -2.20
CA LEU A 47 10.18 -6.02 -0.94
C LEU A 47 10.65 -5.13 0.20
N LYS A 48 9.79 -4.99 1.20
CA LYS A 48 10.06 -4.26 2.44
C LYS A 48 9.74 -5.12 3.64
N LEU A 49 10.52 -4.98 4.70
CA LEU A 49 10.25 -5.50 6.04
C LEU A 49 9.91 -4.33 6.95
N SER A 50 8.75 -4.37 7.59
CA SER A 50 8.30 -3.35 8.54
C SER A 50 7.86 -3.99 9.85
N TYR A 51 8.17 -3.34 10.98
CA TYR A 51 7.70 -3.73 12.31
C TYR A 51 7.79 -2.55 13.28
N GLU A 52 7.18 -2.69 14.45
CA GLU A 52 7.33 -1.74 15.56
C GLU A 52 8.48 -2.20 16.48
N SER A 53 9.46 -1.32 16.70
CA SER A 53 10.46 -1.49 17.76
C SER A 53 10.03 -0.75 19.04
N GLU A 54 10.74 -0.96 20.14
CA GLU A 54 10.53 -0.20 21.38
C GLU A 54 10.69 1.32 21.20
N TYR A 55 11.34 1.75 20.11
CA TYR A 55 11.63 3.16 19.83
C TYR A 55 10.83 3.72 18.64
N GLY A 56 9.97 2.92 18.03
CA GLY A 56 9.08 3.35 16.94
C GLY A 56 9.12 2.44 15.71
N PRO A 57 8.51 2.87 14.60
CA PRO A 57 8.42 2.07 13.39
C PRO A 57 9.79 1.92 12.73
N VAL A 58 10.11 0.69 12.35
CA VAL A 58 11.31 0.34 11.59
C VAL A 58 10.89 -0.23 10.24
N THR A 59 11.48 0.29 9.17
CA THR A 59 11.26 -0.21 7.81
C THR A 59 12.61 -0.39 7.11
N PHE A 60 12.81 -1.57 6.54
CA PHE A 60 13.89 -1.89 5.62
C PHE A 60 13.29 -2.09 4.23
N GLU A 61 13.82 -1.38 3.24
CA GLU A 61 13.29 -1.39 1.87
C GLU A 61 14.32 -1.94 0.88
N SER A 62 13.87 -2.18 -0.37
CA SER A 62 14.72 -2.69 -1.46
C SER A 62 15.38 -4.04 -1.13
N LEU A 63 14.68 -4.87 -0.37
CA LEU A 63 15.14 -6.21 -0.03
C LEU A 63 14.96 -7.14 -1.22
N ASN A 64 15.77 -8.19 -1.26
CA ASN A 64 15.50 -9.40 -2.03
C ASN A 64 15.36 -10.58 -1.06
N VAL A 65 15.04 -11.75 -1.58
CA VAL A 65 14.80 -12.97 -0.77
C VAL A 65 16.01 -13.31 0.10
N SER A 66 17.22 -13.27 -0.47
CA SER A 66 18.45 -13.56 0.27
C SER A 66 18.78 -12.53 1.35
N SER A 67 18.61 -11.24 1.06
CA SER A 67 18.88 -10.18 2.04
C SER A 67 17.81 -10.13 3.13
N LEU A 68 16.56 -10.48 2.81
CA LEU A 68 15.48 -10.60 3.79
C LEU A 68 15.80 -11.73 4.79
N ALA A 69 16.20 -12.91 4.31
CA ALA A 69 16.53 -14.03 5.18
C ALA A 69 17.71 -13.70 6.12
N ALA A 70 18.77 -13.08 5.59
CA ALA A 70 19.91 -12.63 6.40
C ALA A 70 19.47 -11.60 7.46
N LEU A 71 18.68 -10.59 7.07
CA LEU A 71 18.19 -9.56 7.98
C LEU A 71 17.30 -10.13 9.09
N LEU A 72 16.41 -11.08 8.77
CA LEU A 72 15.55 -11.71 9.78
C LEU A 72 16.36 -12.53 10.79
N SER A 73 17.43 -13.20 10.34
CA SER A 73 18.37 -13.89 11.22
C SER A 73 19.08 -12.90 12.15
N GLU A 74 19.58 -11.78 11.62
CA GLU A 74 20.23 -10.74 12.42
C GLU A 74 19.28 -10.10 13.44
N LEU A 75 18.03 -9.84 13.05
CA LEU A 75 17.02 -9.28 13.94
C LEU A 75 16.59 -10.26 15.04
N ASN A 76 16.61 -11.56 14.76
CA ASN A 76 16.30 -12.58 15.76
C ASN A 76 17.32 -12.59 16.91
N ASP A 77 18.60 -12.41 16.57
CA ASP A 77 19.71 -12.53 17.52
C ASP A 77 20.17 -11.16 18.06
N THR A 78 19.55 -10.06 17.60
CA THR A 78 19.97 -8.71 17.93
C THR A 78 19.81 -8.39 19.41
N GLN A 79 20.87 -7.82 19.98
CA GLN A 79 20.83 -7.23 21.32
C GLN A 79 20.66 -5.70 21.26
N HIS A 80 20.52 -5.13 20.05
CA HIS A 80 20.38 -3.68 19.89
C HIS A 80 18.98 -3.22 20.32
N PRO A 81 18.86 -2.36 21.36
CA PRO A 81 17.56 -1.94 21.88
C PRO A 81 16.66 -1.26 20.83
N HIS A 82 17.26 -0.54 19.87
CA HIS A 82 16.54 0.18 18.82
C HIS A 82 15.93 -0.73 17.74
N LEU A 83 16.44 -1.95 17.58
CA LEU A 83 15.96 -2.93 16.60
C LEU A 83 15.14 -4.05 17.27
N LYS A 84 15.05 -4.04 18.59
CA LYS A 84 14.26 -5.02 19.33
C LYS A 84 12.79 -4.76 19.05
N GLN A 85 12.10 -5.80 18.59
CA GLN A 85 10.67 -5.80 18.36
C GLN A 85 9.91 -5.43 19.64
N LYS A 86 8.90 -4.59 19.49
CA LYS A 86 8.10 -4.07 20.58
C LYS A 86 7.26 -5.16 21.22
N VAL A 87 7.24 -5.17 22.55
CA VAL A 87 6.33 -6.00 23.35
C VAL A 87 5.53 -5.12 24.29
N THR A 88 4.20 -5.13 24.16
CA THR A 88 3.31 -4.34 25.03
C THR A 88 2.29 -5.27 25.69
N ALA A 89 2.18 -5.23 27.01
CA ALA A 89 1.26 -6.07 27.78
C ALA A 89 1.37 -7.58 27.45
N GLY A 90 2.59 -8.07 27.18
CA GLY A 90 2.86 -9.46 26.80
C GLY A 90 2.51 -9.81 25.35
N GLN A 91 2.08 -8.85 24.54
CA GLN A 91 1.83 -9.04 23.11
C GLN A 91 2.99 -8.49 22.28
N THR A 92 3.56 -9.36 21.45
CA THR A 92 4.60 -9.01 20.49
C THR A 92 3.97 -8.44 19.22
N PHE A 93 4.43 -7.27 18.79
CA PHE A 93 3.98 -6.68 17.53
C PHE A 93 4.47 -7.51 16.35
N ALA A 94 3.73 -7.56 15.24
CA ALA A 94 4.10 -8.40 14.11
C ALA A 94 5.22 -7.78 13.25
N TYR A 95 6.07 -8.65 12.70
CA TYR A 95 6.80 -8.37 11.46
C TYR A 95 5.85 -8.42 10.27
N SER A 96 6.09 -7.56 9.29
CA SER A 96 5.37 -7.51 8.02
C SER A 96 6.35 -7.41 6.86
N VAL A 97 6.40 -8.47 6.06
CA VAL A 97 7.09 -8.46 4.76
C VAL A 97 6.05 -8.12 3.71
N SER A 98 6.26 -7.08 2.91
CA SER A 98 5.29 -6.70 1.88
C SER A 98 5.96 -6.16 0.64
N LEU A 99 5.19 -6.08 -0.44
CA LEU A 99 5.67 -5.54 -1.72
C LEU A 99 4.52 -4.86 -2.47
N CYS A 100 4.90 -3.98 -3.39
CA CYS A 100 3.98 -3.33 -4.30
C CYS A 100 3.66 -4.24 -5.49
N GLY A 101 2.53 -3.99 -6.11
CA GLY A 101 2.14 -4.67 -7.36
C GLY A 101 1.51 -3.69 -8.33
N VAL A 102 1.25 -4.16 -9.53
CA VAL A 102 0.47 -3.44 -10.53
C VAL A 102 -0.65 -4.32 -11.04
N THR A 103 -1.80 -3.71 -11.31
CA THR A 103 -2.92 -4.35 -11.99
C THR A 103 -3.23 -3.63 -13.30
N TRP A 104 -3.99 -4.29 -14.16
CA TRP A 104 -4.50 -3.72 -15.40
C TRP A 104 -6.00 -3.58 -15.36
N GLU A 105 -6.47 -2.47 -15.89
CA GLU A 105 -7.87 -2.30 -16.23
C GLU A 105 -8.02 -2.11 -17.74
N GLU A 106 -9.05 -2.73 -18.30
CA GLU A 106 -9.39 -2.67 -19.72
C GLU A 106 -10.70 -1.93 -19.94
N SER A 107 -10.71 -1.13 -21.00
CA SER A 107 -11.91 -0.56 -21.62
C SER A 107 -11.93 -1.01 -23.09
N GLU A 108 -13.02 -0.72 -23.82
CA GLU A 108 -13.24 -1.21 -25.19
C GLU A 108 -12.00 -1.14 -26.11
N ASN A 109 -11.20 -0.08 -26.01
CA ASN A 109 -10.02 0.13 -26.87
C ASN A 109 -8.73 0.48 -26.12
N SER A 110 -8.71 0.43 -24.79
CA SER A 110 -7.56 0.90 -24.01
C SER A 110 -7.30 0.03 -22.79
N THR A 111 -6.03 -0.10 -22.43
CA THR A 111 -5.60 -0.74 -21.19
C THR A 111 -4.77 0.26 -20.41
N ARG A 112 -5.11 0.47 -19.15
CA ARG A 112 -4.31 1.28 -18.22
C ARG A 112 -3.71 0.40 -17.12
N VAL A 113 -2.61 0.86 -16.57
CA VAL A 113 -1.93 0.22 -15.43
C VAL A 113 -2.26 1.02 -14.18
N LYS A 114 -2.54 0.33 -13.08
CA LYS A 114 -2.70 0.93 -11.74
C LYS A 114 -1.75 0.26 -10.75
N ALA A 115 -1.33 1.03 -9.75
CA ALA A 115 -0.37 0.59 -8.76
C ALA A 115 -1.09 0.24 -7.45
N ILE A 116 -0.79 -0.96 -6.94
CA ILE A 116 -1.31 -1.46 -5.67
C ILE A 116 -0.22 -1.32 -4.62
N SER A 117 -0.45 -0.46 -3.64
CA SER A 117 0.38 -0.40 -2.44
C SER A 117 0.15 -1.67 -1.61
N GLU A 118 1.25 -2.34 -1.22
CA GLU A 118 1.20 -3.58 -0.44
C GLU A 118 0.29 -4.66 -1.05
N ALA A 119 0.45 -4.88 -2.36
CA ALA A 119 -0.30 -5.88 -3.14
C ALA A 119 -0.18 -7.30 -2.57
N ALA A 120 0.95 -7.59 -1.91
CA ALA A 120 1.12 -8.80 -1.14
C ALA A 120 1.83 -8.48 0.17
N MET A 121 1.41 -9.18 1.23
CA MET A 121 1.94 -9.05 2.57
C MET A 121 2.03 -10.43 3.22
N LEU A 122 3.11 -10.69 3.93
CA LEU A 122 3.31 -11.83 4.81
C LEU A 122 3.57 -11.28 6.21
N ARG A 123 2.78 -11.68 7.19
CA ARG A 123 2.90 -11.18 8.58
C ARG A 123 3.11 -12.32 9.57
N SER A 124 3.94 -12.10 10.58
CA SER A 124 4.12 -13.03 11.70
C SER A 124 4.57 -12.29 12.95
N THR A 125 4.23 -12.79 14.13
CA THR A 125 4.79 -12.30 15.40
C THR A 125 6.17 -12.88 15.70
N GLN A 126 6.65 -13.81 14.87
CA GLN A 126 7.97 -14.43 14.98
C GLN A 126 8.79 -14.09 13.74
N SER A 127 10.09 -13.87 13.93
CA SER A 127 11.07 -13.55 12.88
C SER A 127 11.31 -14.72 11.90
N ASP A 128 11.00 -15.95 12.32
CA ASP A 128 11.14 -17.17 11.52
C ASP A 128 9.93 -17.44 10.60
N PHE A 129 8.84 -16.68 10.75
CA PHE A 129 7.60 -16.82 9.97
C PHE A 129 7.00 -18.23 9.95
N VAL A 130 7.28 -19.07 10.96
CA VAL A 130 6.73 -20.43 11.05
C VAL A 130 5.19 -20.40 11.16
N HIS A 131 4.68 -19.45 11.96
CA HIS A 131 3.26 -19.16 12.07
C HIS A 131 2.97 -17.79 11.45
N SER A 132 2.88 -17.78 10.13
CA SER A 132 2.65 -16.57 9.35
C SER A 132 1.25 -16.55 8.74
N GLN A 133 0.91 -15.40 8.18
CA GLN A 133 -0.26 -15.25 7.35
C GLN A 133 0.08 -14.39 6.13
N ALA A 134 -0.19 -14.94 4.95
CA ALA A 134 -0.11 -14.20 3.70
C ALA A 134 -1.44 -13.51 3.41
N VAL A 135 -1.38 -12.31 2.86
CA VAL A 135 -2.50 -11.48 2.45
C VAL A 135 -2.18 -10.94 1.06
N PHE A 136 -3.03 -11.22 0.08
CA PHE A 136 -2.93 -10.73 -1.29
C PHE A 136 -4.10 -9.79 -1.56
N LYS A 137 -3.79 -8.59 -2.06
CA LYS A 137 -4.76 -7.52 -2.29
C LYS A 137 -4.91 -7.23 -3.78
N HIS A 138 -6.15 -7.03 -4.23
CA HIS A 138 -6.52 -6.61 -5.58
C HIS A 138 -7.16 -5.21 -5.54
N GLU A 139 -6.71 -4.31 -6.40
CA GLU A 139 -7.03 -2.87 -6.29
C GLU A 139 -8.52 -2.55 -6.42
N SER A 140 -9.27 -3.31 -7.23
CA SER A 140 -10.72 -3.14 -7.40
C SER A 140 -11.51 -3.26 -6.10
N PHE A 141 -10.91 -3.84 -5.06
CA PHE A 141 -11.48 -3.95 -3.72
C PHE A 141 -10.74 -3.12 -2.67
N LEU A 142 -9.71 -2.38 -3.07
CA LEU A 142 -8.91 -1.58 -2.16
C LEU A 142 -9.33 -0.11 -2.09
N GLU A 143 -10.04 0.48 -3.06
CA GLU A 143 -10.65 1.84 -2.94
C GLU A 143 -11.33 2.28 -4.28
N HIS A 144 -12.48 2.98 -4.38
CA HIS A 144 -13.05 4.07 -3.59
C HIS A 144 -14.60 4.04 -3.61
N ASN A 145 -15.27 4.00 -2.44
CA ASN A 145 -16.48 4.78 -2.17
C ASN A 145 -16.94 4.63 -0.72
N ASP A 146 -17.12 5.79 -0.08
CA ASP A 146 -17.67 6.04 1.25
C ASP A 146 -16.82 5.66 2.48
N ILE A 147 -16.37 6.72 3.16
CA ILE A 147 -16.10 6.79 4.62
C ILE A 147 -17.31 6.27 5.45
N LEU A 148 -18.45 5.97 4.81
CA LEU A 148 -19.71 5.51 5.40
C LEU A 148 -20.13 4.08 5.02
N ASN A 149 -19.43 3.38 4.13
CA ASN A 149 -19.78 2.00 3.77
C ASN A 149 -18.61 1.07 4.08
N ALA A 150 -18.50 0.72 5.37
CA ALA A 150 -17.69 -0.41 5.77
C ALA A 150 -18.20 -1.66 5.01
N PRO A 151 -17.33 -2.40 4.30
CA PRO A 151 -17.75 -3.64 3.66
C PRO A 151 -18.25 -4.59 4.75
N THR A 152 -19.50 -5.01 4.61
CA THR A 152 -20.10 -6.04 5.46
C THR A 152 -19.29 -7.32 5.30
N SER A 153 -19.05 -7.99 6.42
CA SER A 153 -18.14 -9.12 6.65
C SER A 153 -18.40 -10.40 5.83
N ALA A 154 -19.20 -10.32 4.77
CA ALA A 154 -19.67 -11.49 4.02
C ALA A 154 -18.90 -11.77 2.72
N HIS A 155 -18.17 -10.80 2.12
CA HIS A 155 -17.41 -11.04 0.89
C HIS A 155 -16.16 -10.13 0.82
N SER A 156 -14.99 -10.64 1.22
CA SER A 156 -13.70 -9.94 1.10
C SER A 156 -13.20 -9.95 -0.35
N GLY A 157 -13.98 -9.38 -1.27
CA GLY A 157 -13.94 -9.65 -2.72
C GLY A 157 -12.62 -9.42 -3.45
N GLY A 158 -11.59 -8.86 -2.81
CA GLY A 158 -10.24 -8.76 -3.36
C GLY A 158 -9.14 -8.75 -2.33
N VAL A 159 -9.40 -9.28 -1.13
CA VAL A 159 -8.35 -9.56 -0.14
C VAL A 159 -8.40 -11.05 0.17
N PHE A 160 -7.35 -11.76 -0.23
CA PHE A 160 -7.22 -13.19 -0.03
C PHE A 160 -6.20 -13.46 1.07
N THR A 161 -6.61 -14.22 2.08
CA THR A 161 -5.79 -14.47 3.27
C THR A 161 -5.50 -15.96 3.41
N TYR A 162 -4.23 -16.31 3.58
CA TYR A 162 -3.75 -17.69 3.67
C TYR A 162 -2.89 -17.86 4.93
N PRO A 163 -3.29 -18.70 5.90
CA PRO A 163 -2.50 -18.97 7.09
C PRO A 163 -1.37 -19.98 6.80
N ASN A 164 -0.33 -19.98 7.64
CA ASN A 164 0.77 -20.95 7.69
C ASN A 164 1.55 -21.06 6.36
N ILE A 165 2.05 -19.92 5.87
CA ILE A 165 2.79 -19.82 4.61
C ILE A 165 4.25 -19.45 4.88
N SER A 166 5.22 -20.31 4.54
CA SER A 166 6.63 -19.94 4.72
C SER A 166 7.04 -18.77 3.82
N ILE A 167 8.15 -18.09 4.11
CA ILE A 167 8.68 -17.02 3.25
C ILE A 167 8.96 -17.55 1.84
N GLU A 168 9.51 -18.75 1.72
CA GLU A 168 9.81 -19.40 0.45
C GLU A 168 8.52 -19.65 -0.34
N GLN A 169 7.49 -20.23 0.29
CA GLN A 169 6.19 -20.45 -0.35
C GLN A 169 5.54 -19.13 -0.80
N PHE A 170 5.64 -18.09 0.03
CA PHE A 170 5.15 -16.76 -0.31
C PHE A 170 5.85 -16.21 -1.55
N VAL A 171 7.19 -16.24 -1.58
CA VAL A 171 8.01 -15.78 -2.71
C VAL A 171 7.75 -16.59 -3.98
N ASP A 172 7.69 -17.91 -3.87
CA ASP A 172 7.45 -18.82 -4.99
C ASP A 172 6.07 -18.55 -5.61
N GLN A 173 5.05 -18.31 -4.79
CA GLN A 173 3.71 -17.95 -5.26
C GLN A 173 3.72 -16.63 -6.04
N LEU A 174 4.48 -15.63 -5.58
CA LEU A 174 4.61 -14.34 -6.27
C LEU A 174 5.32 -14.51 -7.62
N ALA A 175 6.43 -15.26 -7.64
CA ALA A 175 7.18 -15.55 -8.85
C ALA A 175 6.35 -16.35 -9.87
N HIS A 176 5.62 -17.36 -9.39
CA HIS A 176 4.71 -18.16 -10.21
C HIS A 176 3.59 -17.31 -10.81
N THR A 177 2.98 -16.44 -10.01
CA THR A 177 1.93 -15.51 -10.48
C THR A 177 2.48 -14.56 -11.53
N ASN A 178 3.68 -13.99 -11.31
CA ASN A 178 4.33 -13.14 -12.31
C ASN A 178 4.62 -13.89 -13.61
N ALA A 179 4.98 -15.18 -13.54
CA ALA A 179 5.26 -16.01 -14.70
C ALA A 179 4.02 -16.27 -15.58
N SER A 180 2.81 -16.26 -15.01
CA SER A 180 1.57 -16.43 -15.78
C SER A 180 1.12 -15.16 -16.54
N ILE A 181 1.64 -13.98 -16.16
CA ILE A 181 1.26 -12.72 -16.80
C ILE A 181 1.77 -12.67 -18.24
N SER A 182 0.91 -12.30 -19.18
CA SER A 182 1.30 -12.23 -20.61
C SER A 182 2.39 -11.18 -20.87
N HIS A 183 3.27 -11.45 -21.84
CA HIS A 183 4.30 -10.50 -22.25
C HIS A 183 3.73 -9.15 -22.72
N LYS A 184 2.54 -9.16 -23.35
CA LYS A 184 1.82 -7.94 -23.78
C LYS A 184 1.49 -7.02 -22.60
N LEU A 185 1.07 -7.58 -21.47
CA LEU A 185 0.74 -6.81 -20.27
C LEU A 185 1.99 -6.36 -19.53
N ARG A 186 3.00 -7.24 -19.38
CA ARG A 186 4.29 -6.87 -18.76
C ARG A 186 4.96 -5.68 -19.45
N ARG A 187 4.92 -5.62 -20.79
CA ARG A 187 5.47 -4.49 -21.57
C ARG A 187 4.77 -3.15 -21.34
N ARG A 188 3.54 -3.14 -20.80
CA ARG A 188 2.80 -1.92 -20.46
C ARG A 188 3.17 -1.37 -19.09
N ILE A 189 3.93 -2.12 -18.29
CA ILE A 189 4.45 -1.64 -17.01
C ILE A 189 5.61 -0.69 -17.30
N ASN A 190 5.32 0.61 -17.26
CA ASN A 190 6.30 1.66 -17.51
C ASN A 190 7.22 1.93 -16.29
N VAL A 191 6.87 1.37 -15.13
CA VAL A 191 7.62 1.50 -13.87
C VAL A 191 8.46 0.24 -13.65
N GLN A 192 9.75 0.34 -13.93
CA GLN A 192 10.78 -0.68 -13.70
C GLN A 192 11.65 -0.29 -12.49
N PRO A 193 12.26 -1.24 -11.78
CA PRO A 193 13.22 -0.96 -10.71
C PRO A 193 14.29 0.07 -11.10
N GLU A 194 14.72 0.00 -12.35
CA GLU A 194 15.75 0.82 -12.98
C GLU A 194 15.36 2.30 -13.03
N ASN A 195 14.06 2.59 -13.08
CA ASN A 195 13.55 3.96 -13.03
C ASN A 195 13.82 4.64 -11.68
N PHE A 196 14.04 3.87 -10.61
CA PHE A 196 14.31 4.40 -9.26
C PHE A 196 15.80 4.44 -8.90
N LYS A 197 16.69 3.93 -9.77
CA LYS A 197 18.15 4.00 -9.55
C LYS A 197 18.70 5.41 -9.80
N ARG A 198 17.91 6.29 -10.42
CA ARG A 198 18.27 7.68 -10.72
C ARG A 198 17.12 8.57 -10.25
N LEU A 199 17.46 9.72 -9.68
CA LEU A 199 16.47 10.72 -9.24
C LEU A 199 15.71 11.34 -10.43
N PHE A 200 16.36 11.38 -11.59
CA PHE A 200 15.85 11.96 -12.82
C PHE A 200 16.05 10.98 -13.97
N THR A 201 15.12 10.97 -14.92
CA THR A 201 15.35 10.42 -16.26
C THR A 201 16.49 11.17 -16.95
N GLU A 202 17.07 10.60 -18.01
CA GLU A 202 18.17 11.26 -18.74
C GLU A 202 17.75 12.62 -19.31
N GLN A 203 16.49 12.75 -19.73
CA GLN A 203 15.93 14.01 -20.19
C GLN A 203 15.80 15.01 -19.04
N GLU A 204 15.16 14.64 -17.93
CA GLU A 204 15.02 15.51 -16.76
C GLU A 204 16.39 15.94 -16.20
N GLN A 205 17.37 15.03 -16.17
CA GLN A 205 18.73 15.35 -15.74
C GLN A 205 19.39 16.37 -16.68
N SER A 206 19.16 16.24 -18.00
CA SER A 206 19.65 17.22 -18.99
C SER A 206 19.02 18.59 -18.80
N GLU A 207 17.72 18.65 -18.50
CA GLU A 207 16.99 19.91 -18.26
C GLU A 207 17.46 20.57 -16.96
N VAL A 208 17.60 19.81 -15.87
CA VAL A 208 18.14 20.30 -14.59
C VAL A 208 19.56 20.84 -14.77
N ASN A 209 20.42 20.11 -15.48
CA ASN A 209 21.79 20.55 -15.75
C ASN A 209 21.83 21.85 -16.56
N ALA A 210 20.95 22.01 -17.56
CA ALA A 210 20.85 23.23 -18.34
C ALA A 210 20.42 24.43 -17.49
N LEU A 211 19.44 24.25 -16.59
CA LEU A 211 18.99 25.29 -15.67
C LEU A 211 20.10 25.73 -14.70
N LEU A 212 20.83 24.77 -14.13
CA LEU A 212 21.94 25.07 -13.21
C LEU A 212 23.12 25.78 -13.90
N GLN A 213 23.38 25.50 -15.18
CA GLN A 213 24.41 26.20 -15.95
C GLN A 213 24.01 27.64 -16.30
N ILE A 214 22.71 27.91 -16.49
CA ILE A 214 22.20 29.26 -16.72
C ILE A 214 22.41 30.12 -15.46
N GLU A 215 22.14 29.58 -14.26
CA GLU A 215 22.37 30.31 -13.00
C GLU A 215 23.86 30.56 -12.72
N ALA A 216 24.74 29.63 -13.10
CA ALA A 216 26.18 29.80 -12.95
C ALA A 216 26.77 30.88 -13.88
N ASN A 217 26.20 31.06 -15.07
CA ASN A 217 26.62 32.08 -16.04
C ASN A 217 25.93 33.45 -15.86
N ALA A 218 24.94 33.54 -14.96
CA ALA A 218 24.23 34.78 -14.63
C ALA A 218 24.84 35.55 -13.43
N LYS A 219 25.96 35.07 -12.87
CA LYS A 219 26.80 35.76 -11.87
C LYS A 219 28.10 36.22 -12.49
#